data_AF-A0A849DTB5-F1
#
_entry.id   AF-A0A849DTB5-F1
#
_cell.length_a   1.000
_cell.length_b   1.000
_cell.length_c   1.000
_cell.angle_alpha   90.00
_cell.angle_beta   90.00
_cell.angle_gamma   90.00
#
_symmetry.space_group_name_H-M   'P 1'
#
loop_
_entity.id
_entity.type
_entity.pdbx_description
1 polymer ?
#
loop_
_entity_poly.entity_id
_entity_poly.type
_entity_poly.pdbx_seq_one_letter_code
_entity_poly.pdbx_strand_id
1 'polypeptide(L)'
;MNPPLFLLGTHQPGWLATLGVPLFVSDRRLRGYRTLPRATAPWACDSGGFTELAQYGAWTTTPGEYVTRLRRYHQEIGHLLWAAPQDWMCEPFVISGGRAGPLRFAGTGLSIGEHQRRTVANYAQLREAASDLPIIPVVQGWARDDYLRCLDLYQSMLHLDLTTMPLVGLGSVCRRQATGQAGAIIGALHTAGLTRLHGFGFKTLGLISHGHLLTSADSMAWSLDARRKPPLPGCRGHRNCANCPRYATTWRTRLLTTIAGTHQPPTLFDDLEHAA
;
A
#
# COMPACT_ATOMS: atom_id res chain seq x y z
N MET A 1 4.36 14.47 -15.98
CA MET A 1 4.76 13.59 -14.85
C MET A 1 4.34 12.17 -15.19
N ASN A 2 5.18 11.17 -14.96
CA ASN A 2 4.79 9.78 -15.20
C ASN A 2 3.79 9.32 -14.13
N PRO A 3 2.80 8.48 -14.47
CA PRO A 3 1.91 7.88 -13.49
C PRO A 3 2.73 7.02 -12.49
N PRO A 4 2.27 6.87 -11.24
CA PRO A 4 2.97 6.07 -10.24
C PRO A 4 3.10 4.62 -10.70
N LEU A 5 4.16 3.93 -10.28
CA LEU A 5 4.24 2.49 -10.41
C LEU A 5 3.05 1.86 -9.66
N PHE A 6 2.19 1.17 -10.40
CA PHE A 6 1.00 0.54 -9.82
C PHE A 6 1.19 -0.96 -9.59
N LEU A 7 1.14 -1.36 -8.32
CA LEU A 7 1.20 -2.73 -7.86
C LEU A 7 -0.22 -3.28 -7.68
N LEU A 8 -0.58 -4.31 -8.44
CA LEU A 8 -1.89 -4.93 -8.35
C LEU A 8 -1.97 -5.79 -7.08
N GLY A 9 -2.73 -5.36 -6.09
CA GLY A 9 -2.97 -6.11 -4.88
C GLY A 9 -3.70 -7.42 -5.18
N THR A 10 -3.24 -8.55 -4.62
CA THR A 10 -3.90 -9.84 -4.81
C THR A 10 -3.83 -10.73 -3.56
N HIS A 11 -4.93 -11.44 -3.31
CA HIS A 11 -5.01 -12.52 -2.31
C HIS A 11 -4.68 -13.90 -2.90
N GLN A 12 -4.19 -13.95 -4.15
CA GLN A 12 -3.80 -15.17 -4.87
C GLN A 12 -2.27 -15.17 -5.13
N PRO A 13 -1.43 -15.60 -4.16
CA PRO A 13 0.03 -15.58 -4.33
C PRO A 13 0.53 -16.32 -5.58
N GLY A 14 -0.12 -17.41 -5.99
CA GLY A 14 0.24 -18.15 -7.21
C GLY A 14 0.27 -17.30 -8.49
N TRP A 15 -0.38 -16.14 -8.50
CA TRP A 15 -0.35 -15.20 -9.63
C TRP A 15 1.02 -14.56 -9.86
N LEU A 16 1.92 -14.59 -8.87
CA LEU A 16 3.33 -14.20 -9.04
C LEU A 16 3.98 -14.94 -10.23
N ALA A 17 3.62 -16.22 -10.43
CA ALA A 17 4.19 -17.05 -11.49
C ALA A 17 3.53 -16.86 -12.87
N THR A 18 2.40 -16.18 -12.97
CA THR A 18 1.57 -16.24 -14.20
C THR A 18 1.06 -14.91 -14.73
N LEU A 19 0.92 -13.87 -13.89
CA LEU A 19 0.28 -12.62 -14.33
C LEU A 19 1.20 -11.66 -15.10
N GLY A 20 2.52 -11.74 -14.93
CA GLY A 20 3.48 -10.90 -15.66
C GLY A 20 3.33 -9.39 -15.44
N VAL A 21 2.66 -8.95 -14.36
CA VAL A 21 2.52 -7.53 -13.99
C VAL A 21 2.94 -7.31 -12.55
N PRO A 22 3.31 -6.08 -12.15
CA PRO A 22 3.69 -5.81 -10.77
C PRO A 22 2.58 -6.12 -9.77
N LEU A 23 2.90 -6.87 -8.71
CA LEU A 23 1.93 -7.34 -7.70
C LEU A 23 2.24 -6.82 -6.30
N PHE A 24 1.20 -6.70 -5.48
CA PHE A 24 1.31 -6.48 -4.03
C PHE A 24 0.68 -7.66 -3.28
N VAL A 25 1.47 -8.37 -2.47
CA VAL A 25 1.07 -9.65 -1.89
C VAL A 25 1.36 -9.69 -0.39
N SER A 26 0.37 -10.13 0.38
CA SER A 26 0.46 -10.20 1.84
C SER A 26 1.24 -11.41 2.35
N ASP A 27 2.12 -11.19 3.33
CA ASP A 27 2.78 -12.24 4.12
C ASP A 27 1.77 -13.25 4.66
N ARG A 28 0.61 -12.77 5.11
CA ARG A 28 -0.45 -13.65 5.65
C ARG A 28 -0.95 -14.68 4.63
N ARG A 29 -0.87 -14.36 3.34
CA ARG A 29 -1.23 -15.29 2.26
C ARG A 29 -0.05 -16.17 1.87
N LEU A 30 1.15 -15.62 1.83
CA LEU A 30 2.37 -16.32 1.46
C LEU A 30 2.83 -17.33 2.51
N ARG A 31 2.70 -17.02 3.81
CA ARG A 31 3.21 -17.86 4.90
C ARG A 31 2.59 -19.25 4.99
N GLY A 32 1.43 -19.45 4.35
CA GLY A 32 0.77 -20.76 4.25
C GLY A 32 1.28 -21.63 3.10
N TYR A 33 2.12 -21.11 2.20
CA TYR A 33 2.61 -21.85 1.04
C TYR A 33 3.83 -22.71 1.41
N ARG A 34 3.70 -24.02 1.15
CA ARG A 34 4.83 -24.95 1.25
C ARG A 34 5.83 -24.71 0.13
N THR A 35 5.35 -24.62 -1.10
CA THR A 35 6.15 -24.29 -2.29
C THR A 35 5.77 -22.89 -2.75
N LEU A 36 6.75 -21.99 -2.80
CA LEU A 36 6.53 -20.61 -3.21
C LEU A 36 6.54 -20.50 -4.75
N PRO A 37 5.67 -19.65 -5.33
CA PRO A 37 5.71 -19.37 -6.76
C PRO A 37 6.97 -18.55 -7.10
N ARG A 38 7.59 -18.79 -8.25
CA ARG A 38 8.65 -17.91 -8.79
C ARG A 38 7.99 -16.73 -9.50
N ALA A 39 8.37 -15.51 -9.14
CA ALA A 39 7.79 -14.32 -9.74
C ALA A 39 8.26 -14.12 -11.19
N THR A 40 7.33 -13.72 -12.05
CA THR A 40 7.59 -13.34 -13.45
C THR A 40 7.70 -11.83 -13.65
N ALA A 41 7.39 -11.05 -12.61
CA ALA A 41 7.41 -9.59 -12.60
C ALA A 41 7.76 -9.08 -11.19
N PRO A 42 8.20 -7.81 -11.05
CA PRO A 42 8.46 -7.21 -9.76
C PRO A 42 7.26 -7.23 -8.82
N TRP A 43 7.47 -7.42 -7.52
CA TRP A 43 6.39 -7.40 -6.55
C TRP A 43 6.83 -6.81 -5.22
N ALA A 44 5.87 -6.40 -4.40
CA ALA A 44 6.14 -5.93 -3.05
C ALA A 44 5.30 -6.69 -2.02
N CYS A 45 5.82 -6.77 -0.80
CA CYS A 45 5.21 -7.54 0.28
C CYS A 45 4.47 -6.63 1.27
N ASP A 46 3.20 -6.94 1.51
CA ASP A 46 2.44 -6.42 2.66
C ASP A 46 2.74 -7.27 3.89
N SER A 47 3.05 -6.64 5.03
CA SER A 47 3.30 -7.32 6.30
C SER A 47 2.03 -7.92 6.92
N GLY A 48 0.86 -7.46 6.49
CA GLY A 48 -0.44 -7.93 6.99
C GLY A 48 -0.96 -7.14 8.20
N GLY A 49 -0.39 -5.97 8.49
CA GLY A 49 -0.69 -5.16 9.69
C GLY A 49 -2.17 -4.84 9.84
N PHE A 50 -2.87 -4.54 8.73
CA PHE A 50 -4.32 -4.36 8.75
C PHE A 50 -5.07 -5.52 9.40
N THR A 51 -4.69 -6.76 9.08
CA THR A 51 -5.39 -7.92 9.63
C THR A 51 -5.00 -8.19 11.07
N GLU A 52 -3.71 -8.08 11.41
CA GLU A 52 -3.20 -8.29 12.76
C GLU A 52 -3.85 -7.33 13.75
N LEU A 53 -3.83 -6.02 13.46
CA LEU A 53 -4.40 -5.01 14.34
C LEU A 53 -5.94 -5.04 14.36
N ALA A 54 -6.60 -5.36 13.24
CA ALA A 54 -8.05 -5.52 13.25
C ALA A 54 -8.50 -6.71 14.12
N GLN A 55 -7.83 -7.86 14.00
CA GLN A 55 -8.25 -9.08 14.70
C GLN A 55 -7.81 -9.10 16.16
N TYR A 56 -6.59 -8.66 16.46
CA TYR A 56 -5.95 -8.87 17.76
C TYR A 56 -5.61 -7.58 18.49
N GLY A 57 -5.69 -6.41 17.83
CA GLY A 57 -5.24 -5.15 18.42
C GLY A 57 -3.72 -5.10 18.68
N ALA A 58 -2.97 -6.07 18.15
CA ALA A 58 -1.53 -6.23 18.33
C ALA A 58 -0.94 -7.11 17.22
N TRP A 59 0.38 -7.12 17.13
CA TRP A 59 1.11 -8.07 16.29
C TRP A 59 1.27 -9.40 17.00
N THR A 60 0.78 -10.47 16.38
CA THR A 60 0.99 -11.86 16.83
C THR A 60 2.21 -12.51 16.18
N THR A 61 2.61 -12.00 15.02
CA THR A 61 3.84 -12.38 14.32
C THR A 61 5.01 -11.58 14.88
N THR A 62 6.07 -12.26 15.30
CA THR A 62 7.29 -11.59 15.76
C THR A 62 8.13 -11.05 14.60
N PRO A 63 8.95 -10.00 14.83
CA PRO A 63 9.89 -9.49 13.82
C PRO A 63 10.85 -10.55 13.26
N GLY A 64 11.37 -11.45 14.10
CA GLY A 64 12.26 -12.52 13.66
C GLY A 64 11.58 -13.54 12.74
N GLU A 65 10.34 -13.92 13.05
CA GLU A 65 9.53 -14.78 12.17
C GLU A 65 9.24 -14.09 10.83
N TYR A 66 8.94 -12.79 10.86
CA TYR A 66 8.68 -12.03 9.64
C TYR A 66 9.95 -11.92 8.77
N VAL A 67 11.10 -11.58 9.35
CA VAL A 67 12.40 -11.54 8.67
C VAL A 67 12.76 -12.88 8.04
N THR A 68 12.58 -13.98 8.78
CA THR A 68 12.85 -15.33 8.27
C THR A 68 12.04 -15.61 7.00
N ARG A 69 10.76 -15.23 7.00
CA ARG A 69 9.89 -15.38 5.82
C ARG A 69 10.28 -14.43 4.69
N LEU A 70 10.61 -13.16 4.98
CA LEU A 70 11.06 -12.23 3.95
C LEU A 70 12.34 -12.71 3.26
N ARG A 71 13.32 -13.26 4.00
CA ARG A 71 14.52 -13.87 3.40
C ARG A 71 14.15 -15.01 2.46
N ARG A 72 13.27 -15.91 2.92
CA ARG A 72 12.75 -17.01 2.10
C ARG A 72 12.06 -16.49 0.84
N TYR A 73 11.21 -15.48 0.96
CA TYR A 73 10.52 -14.87 -0.19
C TYR A 73 11.52 -14.25 -1.16
N HIS A 74 12.50 -13.49 -0.66
CA HIS A 74 13.53 -12.87 -1.49
C HIS A 74 14.32 -13.91 -2.31
N GLN A 75 14.69 -15.03 -1.68
CA GLN A 75 15.48 -16.10 -2.29
C GLN A 75 14.67 -17.00 -3.24
N GLU A 76 13.49 -17.46 -2.83
CA GLU A 76 12.72 -18.46 -3.57
C GLU A 76 11.77 -17.86 -4.62
N ILE A 77 11.17 -16.69 -4.33
CA ILE A 77 10.23 -16.02 -5.23
C ILE A 77 10.99 -15.17 -6.26
N GLY A 78 12.04 -14.47 -5.82
CA GLY A 78 12.76 -13.48 -6.63
C GLY A 78 11.95 -12.20 -6.89
N HIS A 79 12.58 -11.21 -7.52
CA HIS A 79 11.95 -9.94 -7.94
C HIS A 79 11.20 -9.15 -6.84
N LEU A 80 11.57 -9.32 -5.57
CA LEU A 80 11.04 -8.52 -4.47
C LEU A 80 11.59 -7.08 -4.57
N LEU A 81 10.72 -6.12 -4.84
CA LEU A 81 11.05 -4.69 -4.87
C LEU A 81 11.30 -4.16 -3.47
N TRP A 82 10.36 -4.43 -2.56
CA TRP A 82 10.41 -4.01 -1.17
C TRP A 82 9.36 -4.75 -0.33
N ALA A 83 9.54 -4.71 0.99
CA ALA A 83 8.55 -5.17 1.96
C ALA A 83 8.14 -4.03 2.91
N ALA A 84 6.85 -3.96 3.24
CA ALA A 84 6.35 -3.09 4.29
C ALA A 84 6.82 -3.61 5.67
N PRO A 85 7.09 -2.73 6.64
CA PRO A 85 7.40 -3.14 8.00
C PRO A 85 6.13 -3.58 8.74
N GLN A 86 6.26 -4.04 9.98
CA GLN A 86 5.12 -4.33 10.86
C GLN A 86 4.66 -3.04 11.56
N ASP A 87 4.16 -2.09 10.78
CA ASP A 87 3.71 -0.79 11.22
C ASP A 87 2.39 -0.80 12.00
N TRP A 88 2.06 0.33 12.62
CA TRP A 88 0.86 0.51 13.43
C TRP A 88 0.01 1.63 12.86
N MET A 89 -1.13 1.28 12.27
CA MET A 89 -2.00 2.24 11.61
C MET A 89 -2.89 3.01 12.59
N CYS A 90 -2.97 4.32 12.37
CA CYS A 90 -3.56 5.31 13.27
C CYS A 90 -5.04 5.61 12.98
N GLU A 91 -5.75 4.82 12.17
CA GLU A 91 -7.17 5.08 11.96
C GLU A 91 -7.97 4.95 13.27
N PRO A 92 -8.98 5.81 13.50
CA PRO A 92 -9.76 5.79 14.75
C PRO A 92 -10.35 4.43 15.10
N PHE A 93 -10.81 3.66 14.11
CA PHE A 93 -11.36 2.31 14.34
C PHE A 93 -10.27 1.26 14.65
N VAL A 94 -9.00 1.47 14.28
CA VAL A 94 -7.88 0.62 14.70
C VAL A 94 -7.51 0.93 16.15
N ILE A 95 -7.54 2.21 16.53
CA ILE A 95 -7.25 2.64 17.90
C ILE A 95 -8.38 2.26 18.86
N SER A 96 -9.58 2.77 18.62
CA SER A 96 -10.73 2.65 19.52
C SER A 96 -11.49 1.34 19.37
N GLY A 97 -11.23 0.56 18.31
CA GLY A 97 -11.96 -0.66 18.00
C GLY A 97 -13.36 -0.39 17.45
N GLY A 98 -14.21 -1.42 17.51
CA GLY A 98 -15.61 -1.32 17.07
C GLY A 98 -15.83 -1.86 15.66
N ARG A 99 -16.71 -1.22 14.90
CA ARG A 99 -17.10 -1.68 13.53
C ARG A 99 -16.80 -0.60 12.51
N ALA A 100 -16.18 -0.99 11.39
CA ALA A 100 -15.96 -0.11 10.25
C ALA A 100 -16.46 -0.79 8.97
N GLY A 101 -17.75 -0.64 8.70
CA GLY A 101 -18.47 -1.39 7.67
C GLY A 101 -18.66 -2.86 8.11
N PRO A 102 -18.32 -3.85 7.26
CA PRO A 102 -18.47 -5.27 7.62
C PRO A 102 -17.37 -5.77 8.57
N LEU A 103 -16.33 -4.98 8.81
CA LEU A 103 -15.15 -5.38 9.58
C LEU A 103 -15.31 -4.99 11.05
N ARG A 104 -14.89 -5.89 11.94
CA ARG A 104 -14.77 -5.65 13.39
C ARG A 104 -13.30 -5.44 13.73
N PHE A 105 -13.04 -4.50 14.63
CA PHE A 105 -11.72 -4.17 15.13
C PHE A 105 -11.67 -4.42 16.63
N ALA A 106 -10.62 -5.11 17.08
CA ALA A 106 -10.33 -5.32 18.48
C ALA A 106 -10.12 -4.00 19.23
N GLY A 107 -9.47 -3.03 18.56
CA GLY A 107 -9.03 -1.80 19.19
C GLY A 107 -7.71 -2.00 19.92
N THR A 108 -6.69 -1.24 19.55
CA THR A 108 -5.39 -1.29 20.23
C THR A 108 -5.45 -0.60 21.60
N GLY A 109 -6.33 0.39 21.77
CA GLY A 109 -6.39 1.24 22.97
C GLY A 109 -5.22 2.21 23.13
N LEU A 110 -4.37 2.37 22.11
CA LEU A 110 -3.14 3.17 22.17
C LEU A 110 -3.31 4.54 21.49
N SER A 111 -2.48 5.51 21.87
CA SER A 111 -2.45 6.81 21.21
C SER A 111 -1.76 6.73 19.84
N ILE A 112 -2.02 7.73 18.99
CA ILE A 112 -1.30 7.91 17.70
C ILE A 112 0.21 7.96 17.92
N GLY A 113 0.68 8.71 18.93
CA GLY A 113 2.11 8.80 19.24
C GLY A 113 2.72 7.46 19.64
N GLU A 114 1.96 6.59 20.29
CA GLU A 114 2.41 5.24 20.61
C GLU A 114 2.47 4.32 19.38
N HIS A 115 1.50 4.42 18.47
CA HIS A 115 1.57 3.74 17.16
C HIS A 115 2.78 4.18 16.35
N GLN A 116 3.08 5.48 16.35
CA GLN A 116 4.27 6.02 15.67
C GLN A 116 5.56 5.45 16.28
N ARG A 117 5.71 5.48 17.61
CA ARG A 117 6.89 4.89 18.29
C ARG A 117 7.06 3.42 17.97
N ARG A 118 5.99 2.63 18.01
CA ARG A 118 6.05 1.20 17.69
C ARG A 118 6.37 0.94 16.22
N THR A 119 5.88 1.78 15.31
CA THR A 119 6.23 1.71 13.88
C THR A 119 7.71 1.97 13.67
N VAL A 120 8.25 3.06 14.24
CA VAL A 120 9.68 3.42 14.12
C VAL A 120 10.58 2.37 14.78
N ALA A 121 10.23 1.91 15.99
CA ALA A 121 10.97 0.87 16.70
C ALA A 121 10.96 -0.46 15.93
N ASN A 122 9.82 -0.84 15.35
CA ASN A 122 9.74 -2.04 14.52
C ASN A 122 10.64 -1.94 13.28
N TYR A 123 10.60 -0.81 12.56
CA TYR A 123 11.48 -0.59 11.42
C TYR A 123 12.97 -0.70 11.81
N ALA A 124 13.36 -0.12 12.95
CA ALA A 124 14.71 -0.24 13.47
C ALA A 124 15.13 -1.70 13.70
N GLN A 125 14.28 -2.47 14.38
CA GLN A 125 14.52 -3.88 14.68
C GLN A 125 14.61 -4.73 13.41
N LEU A 126 13.75 -4.49 12.42
CA LEU A 126 13.80 -5.19 11.14
C LEU A 126 15.08 -4.85 10.37
N ARG A 127 15.48 -3.58 10.34
CA ARG A 127 16.72 -3.12 9.69
C ARG A 127 17.97 -3.70 10.36
N GLU A 128 17.97 -3.81 11.68
CA GLU A 128 19.07 -4.45 12.43
C GLU A 128 19.17 -5.95 12.13
N ALA A 129 18.02 -6.65 12.13
CA ALA A 129 18.00 -8.10 11.90
C ALA A 129 18.25 -8.49 10.43
N ALA A 130 17.92 -7.62 9.47
CA ALA A 130 18.01 -7.92 8.05
C ALA A 130 18.27 -6.67 7.19
N SER A 131 19.43 -6.05 7.38
CA SER A 131 19.88 -4.90 6.58
C SER A 131 20.06 -5.21 5.10
N ASP A 132 20.17 -6.49 4.74
CA ASP A 132 20.26 -7.01 3.37
C ASP A 132 18.91 -7.01 2.64
N LEU A 133 17.79 -6.92 3.36
CA LEU A 133 16.45 -6.96 2.76
C LEU A 133 15.90 -5.57 2.45
N PRO A 134 15.14 -5.40 1.36
CA PRO A 134 14.58 -4.11 0.95
C PRO A 134 13.33 -3.76 1.78
N ILE A 135 13.47 -3.54 3.08
CA ILE A 135 12.36 -3.12 3.95
C ILE A 135 12.30 -1.59 3.94
N ILE A 136 11.14 -1.02 3.60
CA ILE A 136 10.95 0.44 3.57
C ILE A 136 10.39 0.95 4.89
N PRO A 137 10.70 2.18 5.33
CA PRO A 137 10.03 2.80 6.46
C PRO A 137 8.62 3.25 6.07
N VAL A 138 7.75 3.42 7.07
CA VAL A 138 6.38 3.93 6.89
C VAL A 138 6.14 5.09 7.85
N VAL A 139 5.61 6.19 7.31
CA VAL A 139 5.12 7.31 8.13
C VAL A 139 3.66 7.09 8.48
N GLN A 140 3.33 7.29 9.76
CA GLN A 140 2.00 7.05 10.32
C GLN A 140 1.46 8.32 10.97
N GLY A 141 0.13 8.48 10.99
CA GLY A 141 -0.53 9.64 11.57
C GLY A 141 -2.01 9.72 11.21
N TRP A 142 -2.74 10.66 11.82
CA TRP A 142 -4.12 10.97 11.45
C TRP A 142 -4.24 12.40 10.93
N ALA A 143 -3.89 13.42 11.69
CA ALA A 143 -3.81 14.78 11.19
C ALA A 143 -2.49 15.04 10.43
N ARG A 144 -2.43 16.13 9.66
CA ARG A 144 -1.20 16.58 8.96
C ARG A 144 0.01 16.59 9.89
N ASP A 145 -0.12 17.21 11.06
CA ASP A 145 0.99 17.40 12.00
C ASP A 145 1.43 16.09 12.66
N ASP A 146 0.57 15.06 12.68
CA ASP A 146 0.98 13.73 13.12
C ASP A 146 2.04 13.15 12.18
N TYR A 147 1.86 13.31 10.87
CA TYR A 147 2.84 12.81 9.90
C TYR A 147 4.18 13.53 10.01
N LEU A 148 4.18 14.86 10.20
CA LEU A 148 5.40 15.64 10.42
C LEU A 148 6.11 15.19 11.70
N ARG A 149 5.37 14.98 12.79
CA ARG A 149 5.92 14.42 14.03
C ARG A 149 6.50 13.03 13.85
N CYS A 150 5.93 12.22 12.94
CA CYS A 150 6.48 10.90 12.63
C CYS A 150 7.83 11.02 11.90
N LEU A 151 8.01 12.00 11.02
CA LEU A 151 9.32 12.31 10.41
C LEU A 151 10.35 12.65 11.50
N ASP A 152 9.99 13.56 12.41
CA ASP A 152 10.85 13.94 13.54
C ASP A 152 11.19 12.75 14.43
N LEU A 153 10.27 11.78 14.55
CA LEU A 153 10.49 10.58 15.33
C LEU A 153 11.52 9.65 14.69
N TYR A 154 11.50 9.47 13.37
CA TYR A 154 12.56 8.74 12.67
C TYR A 154 13.93 9.42 12.82
N GLN A 155 13.97 10.75 12.68
CA GLN A 155 15.20 11.53 12.84
C GLN A 155 15.74 11.46 14.27
N SER A 156 14.88 11.58 15.29
CA SER A 156 15.30 11.60 16.70
C SER A 156 15.64 10.21 17.25
N MET A 157 14.87 9.17 16.90
CA MET A 157 15.11 7.82 17.42
C MET A 157 16.23 7.09 16.67
N LEU A 158 16.31 7.28 15.35
CA LEU A 158 17.18 6.46 14.48
C LEU A 158 18.24 7.26 13.72
N HIS A 159 18.30 8.58 13.93
CA HIS A 159 19.16 9.51 13.15
C HIS A 159 18.97 9.34 11.64
N LEU A 160 17.72 9.06 11.23
CA LEU A 160 17.38 8.72 9.86
C LEU A 160 16.57 9.83 9.19
N ASP A 161 17.19 10.49 8.22
CA ASP A 161 16.51 11.42 7.32
C ASP A 161 15.74 10.63 6.25
N LEU A 162 14.41 10.60 6.40
CA LEU A 162 13.53 9.90 5.47
C LEU A 162 13.52 10.49 4.05
N THR A 163 13.94 11.74 3.86
CA THR A 163 14.02 12.35 2.51
C THR A 163 15.12 11.70 1.66
N THR A 164 16.10 11.03 2.30
CA THR A 164 17.17 10.29 1.61
C THR A 164 16.76 8.87 1.24
N MET A 165 15.66 8.35 1.79
CA MET A 165 15.22 6.99 1.55
C MET A 165 14.68 6.82 0.12
N PRO A 166 14.91 5.67 -0.54
CA PRO A 166 14.48 5.44 -1.92
C PRO A 166 12.96 5.40 -2.07
N LEU A 167 12.26 5.00 -1.00
CA LEU A 167 10.80 4.96 -0.94
C LEU A 167 10.36 4.95 0.53
N VAL A 168 9.29 5.66 0.84
CA VAL A 168 8.64 5.67 2.16
C VAL A 168 7.17 5.40 2.01
N GLY A 169 6.63 4.47 2.79
CA GLY A 169 5.21 4.16 2.78
C GLY A 169 4.38 5.23 3.50
N LEU A 170 3.21 5.55 2.95
CA LEU A 170 2.25 6.46 3.54
C LEU A 170 1.09 5.68 4.19
N GLY A 171 1.16 5.53 5.51
CA GLY A 171 0.16 4.81 6.29
C GLY A 171 -1.13 5.61 6.55
N SER A 172 -2.20 4.91 6.96
CA SER A 172 -3.45 5.50 7.48
C SER A 172 -4.22 6.46 6.54
N VAL A 173 -4.01 6.37 5.21
CA VAL A 173 -4.72 7.18 4.21
C VAL A 173 -5.73 6.40 3.36
N CYS A 174 -5.74 5.06 3.43
CA CYS A 174 -6.49 4.15 2.56
C CYS A 174 -8.02 4.36 2.54
N ARG A 175 -8.64 5.03 3.53
CA ARG A 175 -10.09 5.33 3.54
C ARG A 175 -10.44 6.79 3.30
N ARG A 176 -9.44 7.65 3.13
CA ARG A 176 -9.57 9.10 2.97
C ARG A 176 -8.76 9.63 1.79
N GLN A 177 -8.27 8.76 0.94
CA GLN A 177 -7.39 9.09 -0.20
C GLN A 177 -8.05 9.98 -1.26
N ALA A 178 -9.39 10.10 -1.28
CA ALA A 178 -10.11 10.96 -2.21
C ALA A 178 -10.53 12.30 -1.56
N THR A 179 -10.03 12.62 -0.37
CA THR A 179 -10.39 13.86 0.35
C THR A 179 -9.31 14.92 0.22
N GLY A 180 -9.68 16.18 0.46
CA GLY A 180 -8.73 17.29 0.58
C GLY A 180 -7.74 17.09 1.73
N GLN A 181 -8.12 16.33 2.78
CA GLN A 181 -7.22 16.00 3.88
C GLN A 181 -6.03 15.14 3.43
N ALA A 182 -6.25 14.16 2.54
CA ALA A 182 -5.14 13.37 1.99
C ALA A 182 -4.19 14.23 1.15
N GLY A 183 -4.73 15.16 0.35
CA GLY A 183 -3.92 16.12 -0.40
C GLY A 183 -3.08 17.02 0.51
N ALA A 184 -3.67 17.53 1.60
CA ALA A 184 -2.96 18.34 2.57
C ALA A 184 -1.84 17.58 3.31
N ILE A 185 -2.04 16.29 3.60
CA ILE A 185 -1.01 15.42 4.19
C ILE A 185 0.14 15.22 3.20
N ILE A 186 -0.16 14.81 1.96
CA ILE A 186 0.86 14.54 0.95
C ILE A 186 1.64 15.83 0.61
N GLY A 187 0.94 16.95 0.46
CA GLY A 187 1.55 18.26 0.24
C GLY A 187 2.47 18.68 1.37
N ALA A 188 2.08 18.46 2.64
CA ALA A 188 2.95 18.76 3.78
C ALA A 188 4.21 17.88 3.80
N LEU A 189 4.09 16.59 3.46
CA LEU A 189 5.24 15.69 3.33
C LEU A 189 6.18 16.13 2.20
N HIS A 190 5.64 16.53 1.05
CA HIS A 190 6.43 17.07 -0.06
C HIS A 190 7.16 18.37 0.32
N THR A 191 6.48 19.29 1.01
CA THR A 191 7.11 20.53 1.54
C THR A 191 8.23 20.21 2.53
N ALA A 192 8.10 19.14 3.31
CA ALA A 192 9.16 18.63 4.19
C ALA A 192 10.26 17.83 3.43
N GLY A 193 10.23 17.81 2.10
CA GLY A 193 11.21 17.13 1.25
C GLY A 193 10.93 15.65 0.98
N LEU A 194 9.88 15.06 1.57
CA LEU A 194 9.54 13.66 1.39
C LEU A 194 8.64 13.45 0.16
N THR A 195 9.27 13.33 -1.01
CA THR A 195 8.59 13.20 -2.31
C THR A 195 8.43 11.76 -2.81
N ARG A 196 9.26 10.83 -2.30
CA ARG A 196 9.29 9.43 -2.72
C ARG A 196 8.33 8.55 -1.91
N LEU A 197 7.04 8.68 -2.20
CA LEU A 197 5.97 8.05 -1.42
C LEU A 197 5.36 6.82 -2.10
N HIS A 198 5.10 5.78 -1.31
CA HIS A 198 4.20 4.69 -1.66
C HIS A 198 2.82 4.89 -1.00
N GLY A 199 1.76 4.98 -1.82
CA GLY A 199 0.39 5.08 -1.33
C GLY A 199 -0.26 3.72 -1.13
N PHE A 200 -0.42 3.30 0.12
CA PHE A 200 -1.10 2.03 0.43
C PHE A 200 -2.62 2.09 0.17
N GLY A 201 -3.13 1.14 -0.60
CA GLY A 201 -4.56 0.94 -0.83
C GLY A 201 -5.28 2.10 -1.54
N PHE A 202 -4.55 2.86 -2.37
CA PHE A 202 -5.15 3.93 -3.17
C PHE A 202 -6.15 3.36 -4.19
N LYS A 203 -7.29 4.01 -4.33
CA LYS A 203 -8.36 3.63 -5.26
C LYS A 203 -8.40 4.62 -6.42
N THR A 204 -9.17 4.31 -7.46
CA THR A 204 -9.29 5.12 -8.69
C THR A 204 -9.41 6.63 -8.40
N LEU A 205 -10.37 7.06 -7.58
CA LEU A 205 -10.56 8.49 -7.29
C LEU A 205 -9.35 9.11 -6.57
N GLY A 206 -8.78 8.42 -5.59
CA GLY A 206 -7.57 8.92 -4.90
C GLY A 206 -6.35 8.98 -5.81
N LEU A 207 -6.23 8.06 -6.77
CA LEU A 207 -5.15 8.07 -7.77
C LEU A 207 -5.35 9.17 -8.80
N ILE A 208 -6.59 9.47 -9.21
CA ILE A 208 -6.88 10.62 -10.07
C ILE A 208 -6.51 11.92 -9.36
N SER A 209 -6.90 12.07 -8.09
CA SER A 209 -6.65 13.30 -7.33
C SER A 209 -5.18 13.49 -6.97
N HIS A 210 -4.50 12.45 -6.47
CA HIS A 210 -3.19 12.59 -5.83
C HIS A 210 -2.11 11.65 -6.39
N GLY A 211 -2.43 10.84 -7.41
CA GLY A 211 -1.50 9.84 -7.94
C GLY A 211 -0.22 10.43 -8.50
N HIS A 212 -0.28 11.62 -9.09
CA HIS A 212 0.88 12.38 -9.55
C HIS A 212 1.87 12.80 -8.45
N LEU A 213 1.46 12.74 -7.18
CA LEU A 213 2.30 13.04 -6.01
C LEU A 213 2.95 11.78 -5.40
N LEU A 214 2.71 10.60 -5.98
CA LEU A 214 3.20 9.31 -5.49
C LEU A 214 4.23 8.71 -6.46
N THR A 215 5.23 8.05 -5.91
CA THR A 215 6.17 7.23 -6.70
C THR A 215 5.55 5.89 -7.08
N SER A 216 4.82 5.30 -6.14
CA SER A 216 4.09 4.05 -6.37
C SER A 216 2.82 3.98 -5.54
N ALA A 217 1.91 3.09 -5.92
CA ALA A 217 0.69 2.82 -5.17
C ALA A 217 0.22 1.39 -5.41
N ASP A 218 -0.57 0.86 -4.48
CA ASP A 218 -1.22 -0.44 -4.65
C ASP A 218 -2.74 -0.34 -4.54
N SER A 219 -3.42 -1.36 -5.06
CA SER A 219 -4.83 -1.59 -4.75
C SER A 219 -5.28 -3.01 -5.00
N MET A 220 -6.08 -3.55 -4.08
CA MET A 220 -6.88 -4.76 -4.28
C MET A 220 -8.38 -4.43 -4.53
N ALA A 221 -8.71 -3.17 -4.82
CA ALA A 221 -10.11 -2.72 -4.98
C ALA A 221 -10.86 -3.45 -6.09
N TRP A 222 -10.15 -3.97 -7.10
CA TRP A 222 -10.72 -4.81 -8.17
C TRP A 222 -11.51 -6.01 -7.64
N SER A 223 -11.06 -6.64 -6.55
CA SER A 223 -11.73 -7.84 -6.01
C SER A 223 -13.07 -7.47 -5.39
N LEU A 224 -13.13 -6.35 -4.67
CA LEU A 224 -14.38 -5.84 -4.10
C LEU A 224 -15.35 -5.39 -5.21
N ASP A 225 -14.83 -4.70 -6.23
CA ASP A 225 -15.61 -4.28 -7.40
C ASP A 225 -16.23 -5.49 -8.12
N ALA A 226 -15.42 -6.53 -8.35
CA ALA A 226 -15.87 -7.77 -8.99
C ALA A 226 -16.91 -8.53 -8.17
N ARG A 227 -16.93 -8.43 -6.83
CA ARG A 227 -17.98 -9.06 -6.00
C ARG A 227 -19.37 -8.50 -6.26
N ARG A 228 -19.45 -7.26 -6.74
CA ARG A 228 -20.69 -6.49 -6.92
C ARG A 228 -21.17 -6.47 -8.38
N LYS A 229 -20.45 -7.14 -9.28
CA LYS A 229 -20.72 -7.14 -10.72
C LYS A 229 -20.93 -8.57 -11.23
N PRO A 230 -21.69 -8.75 -12.31
CA PRO A 230 -21.77 -10.04 -12.98
C PRO A 230 -20.38 -10.47 -13.48
N PRO A 231 -20.11 -11.79 -13.61
CA PRO A 231 -18.91 -12.27 -14.26
C PRO A 231 -18.72 -11.67 -15.65
N LEU A 232 -17.48 -11.47 -16.07
CA LEU A 232 -17.18 -11.03 -17.44
C LEU A 232 -17.72 -12.04 -18.46
N PRO A 233 -18.12 -11.60 -19.67
CA PRO A 233 -18.45 -12.50 -20.77
C PRO A 233 -17.38 -13.58 -20.97
N GLY A 234 -17.79 -14.85 -20.98
CA GLY A 234 -16.88 -16.01 -21.07
C GLY A 234 -16.27 -16.50 -19.75
N CYS A 235 -16.46 -15.81 -18.63
CA CYS A 235 -16.16 -16.37 -17.32
C CYS A 235 -17.30 -17.31 -16.91
N ARG A 236 -17.16 -18.60 -17.25
CA ARG A 236 -18.09 -19.67 -16.88
C ARG A 236 -17.48 -20.45 -15.71
N GLY A 237 -18.23 -20.69 -14.64
CA GLY A 237 -17.76 -21.50 -13.50
C GLY A 237 -17.44 -20.76 -12.19
N HIS A 238 -17.76 -19.47 -12.08
CA HIS A 238 -17.73 -18.77 -10.78
C HIS A 238 -18.86 -17.75 -10.67
N ARG A 239 -19.37 -17.55 -9.44
CA ARG A 239 -20.47 -16.62 -9.15
C ARG A 239 -20.14 -15.17 -9.53
N ASN A 240 -18.89 -14.76 -9.31
CA ASN A 240 -18.38 -13.43 -9.63
C ASN A 240 -16.87 -13.47 -9.85
N CYS A 241 -16.31 -12.42 -10.43
CA CYS A 241 -14.92 -12.38 -10.83
C CYS A 241 -13.95 -11.97 -9.70
N ALA A 242 -14.33 -12.06 -8.42
CA ALA A 242 -13.52 -11.59 -7.29
C ALA A 242 -12.19 -12.33 -7.10
N ASN A 243 -12.01 -13.46 -7.79
CA ASN A 243 -10.81 -14.29 -7.83
C ASN A 243 -10.29 -14.49 -9.27
N CYS A 244 -10.74 -13.66 -10.23
CA CYS A 244 -10.49 -13.88 -11.65
C CYS A 244 -9.28 -13.07 -12.14
N PRO A 245 -8.21 -13.71 -12.66
CA PRO A 245 -7.03 -13.00 -13.14
C PRO A 245 -7.37 -12.07 -14.31
N ARG A 246 -8.25 -12.51 -15.23
CA ARG A 246 -8.70 -11.70 -16.38
C ARG A 246 -9.42 -10.42 -15.95
N TYR A 247 -10.22 -10.50 -14.88
CA TYR A 247 -10.88 -9.32 -14.34
C TYR A 247 -9.87 -8.36 -13.72
N ALA A 248 -8.96 -8.90 -12.90
CA ALA A 248 -7.96 -8.09 -12.20
C ALA A 248 -7.04 -7.34 -13.19
N THR A 249 -6.57 -8.00 -14.25
CA THR A 249 -5.74 -7.38 -15.30
C THR A 249 -6.50 -6.38 -16.15
N THR A 250 -7.75 -6.68 -16.52
CA THR A 250 -8.63 -5.74 -17.25
C THR A 250 -8.88 -4.48 -16.40
N TRP A 251 -9.19 -4.65 -15.12
CA TRP A 251 -9.40 -3.55 -14.19
C TRP A 251 -8.14 -2.70 -14.03
N ARG A 252 -6.97 -3.34 -13.87
CA ARG A 252 -5.67 -2.67 -13.78
C ARG A 252 -5.39 -1.82 -15.03
N THR A 253 -5.60 -2.40 -16.21
CA THR A 253 -5.37 -1.71 -17.48
C THR A 253 -6.23 -0.46 -17.59
N ARG A 254 -7.54 -0.59 -17.32
CA ARG A 254 -8.46 0.56 -17.31
C ARG A 254 -8.04 1.64 -16.32
N LEU A 255 -7.67 1.25 -15.09
CA LEU A 255 -7.19 2.18 -14.09
C LEU A 255 -5.97 2.97 -14.59
N LEU A 256 -4.97 2.27 -15.15
CA LEU A 256 -3.76 2.89 -15.67
C LEU A 256 -4.06 3.86 -16.82
N THR A 257 -4.97 3.49 -17.73
CA THR A 257 -5.44 4.39 -18.80
C THR A 257 -6.12 5.63 -18.22
N THR A 258 -6.99 5.46 -17.23
CA THR A 258 -7.71 6.58 -16.60
C THR A 258 -6.74 7.57 -15.94
N ILE A 259 -5.78 7.08 -15.14
CA ILE A 259 -4.85 7.98 -14.43
C ILE A 259 -3.85 8.66 -15.38
N ALA A 260 -3.50 8.02 -16.50
CA ALA A 260 -2.64 8.63 -17.51
C ALA A 260 -3.36 9.78 -18.24
N GLY A 261 -4.64 9.59 -18.59
CA GLY A 261 -5.44 10.61 -19.28
C GLY A 261 -5.76 11.84 -18.42
N THR A 262 -5.84 11.70 -17.10
CA THR A 262 -6.10 12.84 -16.19
C THR A 262 -4.87 13.71 -15.92
N HIS A 263 -3.67 13.29 -16.33
CA HIS A 263 -2.42 13.99 -16.08
C HIS A 263 -1.76 14.54 -17.36
N GLN A 264 -2.46 14.54 -18.50
CA GLN A 264 -2.10 15.38 -19.64
C GLN A 264 -2.48 16.83 -19.31
N PRO A 265 -1.56 17.81 -19.46
CA PRO A 265 -1.96 19.21 -19.46
C PRO A 265 -2.96 19.42 -20.61
N PRO A 266 -3.98 20.29 -20.45
CA PRO A 266 -4.82 20.67 -21.58
C PRO A 266 -3.91 21.16 -22.71
N THR A 267 -4.10 20.60 -23.90
CA THR A 267 -3.41 21.07 -25.08
C THR A 267 -3.86 22.50 -25.35
N LEU A 268 -2.89 23.41 -25.59
CA LEU A 268 -3.09 24.85 -25.81
C LEU A 268 -4.00 25.20 -27.01
N PHE A 269 -4.62 24.21 -27.65
CA PHE A 269 -5.43 24.33 -28.85
C PHE A 269 -6.91 23.98 -28.65
N ASP A 270 -7.35 23.51 -27.47
CA ASP A 270 -8.76 23.17 -27.24
C ASP A 270 -9.65 24.39 -26.91
N ASP A 271 -9.07 25.57 -26.66
CA ASP A 271 -9.79 26.80 -26.31
C ASP A 271 -9.99 27.78 -27.50
N LEU A 272 -9.66 27.39 -28.75
CA LEU A 272 -9.82 28.26 -29.92
C LEU A 272 -10.96 27.90 -30.88
N GLU A 273 -11.80 26.91 -30.56
CA GLU A 273 -12.93 26.51 -31.43
C GLU A 273 -14.32 26.99 -30.97
N HIS A 274 -14.42 27.89 -29.98
CA HIS A 274 -15.72 28.49 -29.58
C HIS A 274 -15.77 30.02 -29.63
N ALA A 275 -14.89 30.65 -30.41
CA ALA A 275 -14.96 32.08 -30.70
C ALA A 275 -14.74 32.36 -32.20
N ALA A 276 -15.75 32.01 -33.02
CA ALA A 276 -16.02 32.61 -34.31
C ALA A 276 -17.52 32.46 -34.64
#